data_AF-A0A1L1YN01-F1
#
_entry.id   AF-A0A1L1YN01-F1
#
_cell.length_a   1.000
_cell.length_b   1.000
_cell.length_c   1.000
_cell.angle_alpha   90.00
_cell.angle_beta   90.00
_cell.angle_gamma   90.00
#
_symmetry.space_group_name_H-M   'P 1'
#
loop_
_entity.id
_entity.type
_entity.pdbx_description
1 polymer ?
#
loop_
_entity_poly.entity_id
_entity_poly.type
_entity_poly.pdbx_seq_one_letter_code
_entity_poly.pdbx_strand_id
1 'polypeptide(L)'
;MIKLILITNLIISMMFMSMKSPLSSNLLILIQSIMLTMMINLINKTSWIAFMLIILYIGGLMIIFLYISSIAFNEINFNKNFMSMFIKMTLIYILMYYLKMYLILENFNYENNYIFEDNFYLLNMFFIPNYYMIYFIIMILFFMLILIIWMLKNNKGPIRQKNK
;
A
#
# COMPACT_ATOMS: atom_id res chain seq x y z
N MET A 1 -10.77 -16.67 2.57
CA MET A 1 -9.45 -15.97 2.61
C MET A 1 -9.58 -14.46 2.51
N ILE A 2 -10.22 -13.91 1.47
CA ILE A 2 -10.41 -12.45 1.29
C ILE A 2 -11.00 -11.79 2.54
N LYS A 3 -12.10 -12.34 3.10
CA LYS A 3 -12.73 -11.80 4.32
C LYS A 3 -11.75 -11.72 5.52
N LEU A 4 -10.86 -12.71 5.70
CA LEU A 4 -9.84 -12.68 6.77
C LEU A 4 -8.81 -11.57 6.53
N ILE A 5 -8.32 -11.43 5.30
CA ILE A 5 -7.36 -10.38 4.95
C ILE A 5 -8.01 -8.99 5.09
N LEU A 6 -9.34 -8.88 4.90
CA LEU A 6 -10.08 -7.62 5.00
C LEU A 6 -10.08 -7.16 6.44
N ILE A 7 -10.36 -8.09 7.35
CA ILE A 7 -10.38 -7.80 8.77
C ILE A 7 -8.94 -7.50 9.27
N THR A 8 -7.92 -8.25 8.84
CA THR A 8 -6.53 -7.91 9.21
C THR A 8 -6.10 -6.53 8.72
N ASN A 9 -6.50 -6.12 7.52
CA ASN A 9 -6.22 -4.77 7.02
C ASN A 9 -6.90 -3.68 7.84
N LEU A 10 -8.16 -3.88 8.24
CA LEU A 10 -8.88 -2.94 9.10
C LEU A 10 -8.18 -2.79 10.46
N ILE A 11 -7.73 -3.90 11.04
CA ILE A 11 -6.96 -3.91 12.29
C ILE A 11 -5.68 -3.07 12.16
N ILE A 12 -4.90 -3.31 11.11
CA ILE A 12 -3.64 -2.60 10.87
C ILE A 12 -3.91 -1.09 10.71
N SER A 13 -5.00 -0.71 10.03
CA SER A 13 -5.38 0.70 9.86
C SER A 13 -5.76 1.39 11.18
N MET A 14 -6.40 0.66 12.10
CA MET A 14 -6.69 1.19 13.44
C MET A 14 -5.42 1.34 14.29
N MET A 15 -4.44 0.43 14.13
CA MET A 15 -3.14 0.57 14.77
C MET A 15 -2.37 1.77 14.25
N PHE A 16 -2.43 2.02 12.94
CA PHE A 16 -1.78 3.15 12.31
C PHE A 16 -2.18 4.49 12.97
N MET A 17 -3.47 4.69 13.24
CA MET A 17 -3.94 5.91 13.93
C MET A 17 -3.39 6.08 15.35
N SER A 18 -2.93 5.00 15.99
CA SER A 18 -2.45 5.03 17.37
C SER A 18 -0.94 5.19 17.51
N MET A 19 -0.18 5.10 16.42
CA MET A 19 1.28 5.20 16.45
C MET A 19 1.74 6.65 16.44
N LYS A 20 2.66 6.97 17.34
CA LYS A 20 3.26 8.30 17.46
C LYS A 20 4.63 8.41 16.79
N SER A 21 5.39 7.32 16.75
CA SER A 21 6.73 7.37 16.15
C SER A 21 6.63 7.20 14.63
N PRO A 22 7.24 8.11 13.85
CA PRO A 22 7.13 8.11 12.40
C PRO A 22 7.78 6.89 11.73
N LEU A 23 8.78 6.29 12.39
CA LEU A 23 9.39 5.04 11.94
C LEU A 23 8.40 3.87 12.03
N SER A 24 7.67 3.74 13.16
CA SER A 24 6.72 2.64 13.35
C SER A 24 5.50 2.76 12.45
N SER A 25 5.04 3.99 12.19
CA SER A 25 3.94 4.24 11.26
C SER A 25 4.33 3.85 9.82
N ASN A 26 5.57 4.10 9.38
CA ASN A 26 6.02 3.70 8.05
C ASN A 26 6.12 2.17 7.90
N LEU A 27 6.60 1.47 8.93
CA LEU A 27 6.63 0.01 8.93
C LEU A 27 5.22 -0.60 8.88
N LEU A 28 4.26 -0.01 9.60
CA LEU A 28 2.86 -0.43 9.52
C LEU A 28 2.25 -0.20 8.14
N ILE A 29 2.53 0.93 7.49
CA ILE A 29 2.07 1.18 6.11
C ILE A 29 2.63 0.14 5.14
N LEU A 30 3.91 -0.23 5.27
CA LEU A 30 4.50 -1.29 4.44
C LEU A 30 3.74 -2.61 4.60
N ILE A 31 3.48 -3.06 5.83
CA ILE A 31 2.73 -4.30 6.09
C ILE A 31 1.31 -4.21 5.54
N GLN A 32 0.63 -3.07 5.73
CA GLN A 32 -0.71 -2.84 5.19
C GLN A 32 -0.74 -2.90 3.67
N SER A 33 0.27 -2.32 2.99
CA SER A 33 0.37 -2.34 1.53
C SER A 33 0.56 -3.75 0.97
N ILE A 34 1.35 -4.60 1.63
CA ILE A 34 1.54 -6.00 1.26
C ILE A 34 0.21 -6.76 1.40
N MET A 35 -0.50 -6.59 2.52
CA MET A 35 -1.80 -7.24 2.74
C MET A 35 -2.87 -6.76 1.72
N LEU A 36 -2.85 -5.48 1.33
CA LEU A 36 -3.72 -4.94 0.28
C LEU A 36 -3.40 -5.52 -1.10
N THR A 37 -2.12 -5.68 -1.46
CA THR A 37 -1.78 -6.29 -2.75
C THR A 37 -2.14 -7.78 -2.83
N MET A 38 -2.01 -8.52 -1.72
CA MET A 38 -2.51 -9.89 -1.63
C MET A 38 -4.02 -9.97 -1.84
N MET A 39 -4.79 -9.00 -1.33
CA MET A 39 -6.23 -8.91 -1.59
C MET A 39 -6.55 -8.70 -3.05
N ILE A 40 -5.90 -7.73 -3.67
CA ILE A 40 -6.16 -7.36 -5.06
C ILE A 40 -5.81 -8.54 -5.98
N ASN A 41 -4.75 -9.29 -5.66
CA ASN A 41 -4.40 -10.51 -6.38
C ASN A 41 -5.40 -11.67 -6.18
N LEU A 42 -6.16 -11.68 -5.09
CA LEU A 42 -7.22 -12.68 -4.87
C LEU A 42 -8.55 -12.28 -5.53
N ILE A 43 -8.80 -10.98 -5.71
CA ILE A 43 -10.01 -10.45 -6.35
C ILE A 43 -9.85 -10.46 -7.88
N ASN A 44 -8.68 -10.04 -8.36
CA ASN A 44 -8.40 -9.93 -9.78
C ASN A 44 -7.74 -11.21 -10.29
N LYS A 45 -8.14 -11.65 -11.49
CA LYS A 45 -7.51 -12.80 -12.15
C LYS A 45 -6.11 -12.49 -12.66
N THR A 46 -5.84 -11.23 -13.04
CA THR A 46 -4.52 -10.78 -13.48
C THR A 46 -3.74 -10.16 -12.32
N SER A 47 -2.55 -10.70 -12.06
CA SER A 47 -1.65 -10.23 -11.00
C SER A 47 -0.94 -8.91 -11.33
N TRP A 48 -1.01 -8.44 -12.57
CA TRP A 48 -0.28 -7.25 -13.04
C TRP A 48 -0.65 -5.98 -12.27
N ILE A 49 -1.94 -5.77 -11.98
CA ILE A 49 -2.43 -4.62 -11.19
C ILE A 49 -1.89 -4.70 -9.75
N ALA A 50 -1.88 -5.88 -9.14
CA ALA A 50 -1.35 -6.07 -7.79
C ALA A 50 0.17 -5.80 -7.73
N PHE A 51 0.92 -6.21 -8.75
CA PHE A 51 2.37 -5.93 -8.83
C PHE A 51 2.68 -4.44 -9.02
N MET A 52 1.97 -3.74 -9.90
CA MET A 52 2.19 -2.31 -10.13
C MET A 52 1.94 -1.49 -8.85
N LEU A 53 0.92 -1.88 -8.05
CA LEU A 53 0.66 -1.26 -6.75
C LEU A 53 1.81 -1.50 -5.76
N ILE A 54 2.35 -2.71 -5.68
CA ILE A 54 3.50 -3.02 -4.80
C ILE A 54 4.70 -2.12 -5.14
N ILE A 55 5.02 -1.95 -6.42
CA ILE A 55 6.19 -1.18 -6.86
C ILE A 55 6.02 0.30 -6.48
N LEU A 56 4.83 0.86 -6.73
CA LEU A 56 4.56 2.27 -6.49
C LEU A 56 4.59 2.60 -4.99
N TYR A 57 3.96 1.76 -4.16
CA TYR A 57 3.97 1.96 -2.70
C TYR A 57 5.35 1.78 -2.08
N ILE A 58 6.10 0.73 -2.45
CA ILE A 58 7.45 0.50 -1.91
C ILE A 58 8.39 1.64 -2.32
N GLY A 59 8.34 2.07 -3.58
CA GLY A 59 9.18 3.18 -4.07
C GLY A 59 8.95 4.48 -3.32
N GLY A 60 7.69 4.87 -3.09
CA GLY A 60 7.35 6.08 -2.33
C GLY A 60 7.74 5.97 -0.84
N LEU A 61 7.49 4.82 -0.21
CA LEU A 61 7.77 4.60 1.20
C LEU A 61 9.27 4.59 1.51
N MET A 62 10.11 4.10 0.59
CA MET A 62 11.58 4.13 0.77
C MET A 62 12.15 5.55 0.82
N ILE A 63 11.61 6.48 0.03
CA ILE A 63 12.06 7.89 0.02
C ILE A 63 11.68 8.57 1.34
N ILE A 64 10.46 8.33 1.83
CA ILE A 64 9.99 8.85 3.12
C ILE A 64 10.82 8.27 4.27
N PHE A 65 11.16 6.98 4.21
CA PHE A 65 12.01 6.33 5.20
C PHE A 65 13.41 6.97 5.26
N LEU A 66 14.04 7.21 4.12
CA LEU A 66 15.35 7.90 4.05
C LEU A 66 15.28 9.32 4.64
N TYR A 67 14.21 10.06 4.35
CA TYR A 67 14.04 11.41 4.88
C TYR A 67 13.90 11.41 6.42
N ILE A 68 13.00 10.60 6.96
CA ILE A 68 12.71 10.60 8.39
C ILE A 68 13.87 10.03 9.22
N SER A 69 14.52 8.96 8.73
CA SER A 69 15.72 8.42 9.37
C SER A 69 16.89 9.40 9.42
N SER A 70 16.94 10.36 8.48
CA SER A 70 17.98 11.40 8.47
C SER A 70 17.73 12.55 9.46
N ILE A 71 16.48 12.76 9.91
CA ILE A 71 16.08 13.92 10.72
C ILE A 71 16.02 13.61 12.22
N ALA A 72 15.61 12.40 12.60
CA ALA A 72 15.47 12.05 14.01
C ALA A 72 16.19 10.75 14.34
N PHE A 73 17.23 10.85 15.18
CA PHE A 73 17.76 9.71 15.90
C PHE A 73 16.65 9.10 16.77
N ASN A 74 16.56 7.79 16.71
CA ASN A 74 15.60 6.90 17.35
C ASN A 74 15.40 7.17 18.86
N GLU A 75 14.53 8.11 19.24
CA GLU A 75 13.92 8.08 20.58
C GLU A 75 12.82 7.02 20.58
N ILE A 76 13.22 5.75 20.56
CA ILE A 76 12.26 4.68 20.78
C ILE A 76 11.94 4.66 22.26
N ASN A 77 10.96 5.48 22.63
CA ASN A 77 10.46 5.58 23.99
C ASN A 77 9.60 4.33 24.29
N PHE A 78 10.29 3.21 24.52
CA PHE A 78 9.70 1.87 24.57
C PHE A 78 8.87 1.59 25.85
N ASN A 79 8.84 2.47 26.86
CA ASN A 79 8.51 2.01 28.21
C ASN A 79 7.10 2.23 28.78
N LYS A 80 6.08 2.65 28.01
CA LYS A 80 4.70 2.72 28.57
C LYS A 80 3.56 2.20 27.68
N ASN A 81 3.76 2.01 26.38
CA ASN A 81 2.66 1.68 25.46
C ASN A 81 2.51 0.20 25.10
N PHE A 82 3.47 -0.67 25.43
CA PHE A 82 3.42 -2.09 25.03
C PHE A 82 2.25 -2.85 25.66
N MET A 83 1.96 -2.64 26.94
CA MET A 83 0.80 -3.30 27.56
C MET A 83 -0.51 -2.84 26.92
N SER A 84 -0.67 -1.55 26.61
CA SER A 84 -1.87 -1.08 25.90
C SER A 84 -1.97 -1.66 24.49
N MET A 85 -0.84 -1.82 23.80
CA MET A 85 -0.78 -2.44 22.47
C MET A 85 -1.11 -3.94 22.55
N PHE A 86 -0.57 -4.66 23.53
CA PHE A 86 -0.89 -6.08 23.75
C PHE A 86 -2.37 -6.28 24.06
N ILE A 87 -2.97 -5.46 24.91
CA ILE A 87 -4.41 -5.54 25.23
C ILE A 87 -5.27 -5.25 23.99
N LYS A 88 -4.88 -4.27 23.17
CA LYS A 88 -5.57 -4.00 21.90
C LYS A 88 -5.45 -5.19 20.93
N MET A 89 -4.27 -5.77 20.82
CA MET A 89 -4.00 -6.94 19.99
C MET A 89 -4.81 -8.17 20.42
N THR A 90 -4.93 -8.42 21.74
CA THR A 90 -5.71 -9.56 22.25
C THR A 90 -7.20 -9.38 22.03
N LEU A 91 -7.75 -8.19 22.25
CA LEU A 91 -9.16 -7.89 21.95
C LEU A 91 -9.49 -8.08 20.48
N ILE A 92 -8.59 -7.63 19.62
CA ILE A 92 -8.70 -7.84 18.18
C ILE A 92 -8.66 -9.32 17.82
N TYR A 93 -7.77 -10.10 18.42
CA TYR A 93 -7.68 -11.54 18.17
C TYR A 93 -8.95 -12.28 18.62
N ILE A 94 -9.52 -11.87 19.75
CA ILE A 94 -10.80 -12.41 20.23
C ILE A 94 -11.93 -12.09 19.25
N LEU A 95 -12.01 -10.84 18.76
CA LEU A 95 -12.97 -10.44 17.72
C LEU A 95 -12.82 -11.29 16.45
N MET A 96 -11.58 -11.55 16.02
CA MET A 96 -11.29 -12.42 14.87
C MET A 96 -11.79 -13.84 15.06
N TYR A 97 -11.59 -14.40 16.26
CA TYR A 97 -12.06 -15.75 16.59
C TYR A 97 -13.59 -15.86 16.52
N TYR A 98 -14.30 -14.87 17.05
CA TYR A 98 -15.76 -14.81 16.95
C TYR A 98 -16.24 -14.59 15.51
N LEU A 99 -15.60 -13.71 14.74
CA LEU A 99 -15.95 -13.48 13.34
C LEU A 99 -15.74 -14.73 12.48
N LYS A 100 -14.69 -15.52 12.73
CA LYS A 100 -14.44 -16.79 12.02
C LYS A 100 -15.62 -17.76 12.13
N MET A 101 -16.32 -17.79 13.27
CA MET A 101 -17.49 -18.65 13.46
C MET A 101 -18.71 -18.19 12.63
N TYR A 102 -18.88 -16.88 12.44
CA TYR A 102 -19.98 -16.32 11.62
C TYR A 102 -19.67 -16.30 10.12
N LEU A 103 -18.40 -16.30 9.74
CA LEU A 103 -17.95 -16.20 8.35
C LEU A 103 -18.08 -17.48 7.53
N ILE A 104 -18.54 -18.58 8.14
CA ILE A 104 -18.75 -19.87 7.47
C ILE A 104 -19.95 -19.83 6.49
N LEU A 105 -20.80 -18.79 6.53
CA LEU A 105 -22.10 -18.86 5.86
C LEU A 105 -22.21 -18.39 4.41
N GLU A 106 -21.13 -18.04 3.72
CA GLU A 106 -21.24 -17.73 2.28
C GLU A 106 -20.06 -18.31 1.53
N ASN A 107 -20.22 -19.57 1.09
CA ASN A 107 -19.65 -19.99 -0.18
C ASN A 107 -20.29 -19.14 -1.27
N PHE A 108 -19.79 -17.92 -1.47
CA PHE A 108 -19.86 -17.32 -2.78
C PHE A 108 -18.97 -18.18 -3.67
N ASN A 109 -19.58 -19.21 -4.25
CA ASN A 109 -19.15 -19.76 -5.52
C ASN A 109 -19.24 -18.62 -6.53
N TYR A 110 -18.25 -17.72 -6.50
CA TYR A 110 -17.84 -17.02 -7.70
C TYR A 110 -17.26 -18.10 -8.61
N GLU A 111 -18.15 -18.85 -9.26
CA GLU A 111 -17.82 -19.62 -10.44
C GLU A 111 -17.28 -18.61 -11.45
N ASN A 112 -15.96 -18.52 -11.45
CA ASN A 112 -15.21 -17.67 -12.35
C ASN A 112 -15.22 -18.33 -13.73
N ASN A 113 -16.39 -18.52 -14.34
CA ASN A 113 -16.56 -19.18 -15.63
C ASN A 113 -15.99 -18.38 -16.82
N TYR A 114 -15.41 -17.20 -16.58
CA TYR A 114 -14.68 -16.43 -17.59
C TYR A 114 -13.19 -16.79 -17.62
N ILE A 115 -12.84 -18.07 -17.80
CA ILE A 115 -11.45 -18.55 -17.81
C ILE A 115 -10.66 -18.01 -19.04
N PHE A 116 -11.33 -17.37 -20.00
CA PHE A 116 -10.74 -16.98 -21.28
C PHE A 116 -10.85 -15.49 -21.67
N GLU A 117 -11.41 -14.61 -20.84
CA GLU A 117 -11.55 -13.18 -21.18
C GLU A 117 -10.41 -12.27 -20.63
N ASP A 118 -9.44 -12.85 -19.92
CA ASP A 118 -8.51 -12.10 -19.05
C ASP A 118 -7.51 -11.19 -19.79
N ASN A 119 -7.10 -11.54 -21.01
CA ASN A 119 -6.22 -10.68 -21.81
C ASN A 119 -6.99 -9.59 -22.57
N PHE A 120 -8.31 -9.75 -22.76
CA PHE A 120 -9.11 -8.77 -23.49
C PHE A 120 -9.24 -7.47 -22.71
N TYR A 121 -9.24 -7.48 -21.38
CA TYR A 121 -9.42 -6.25 -20.60
C TYR A 121 -8.23 -5.28 -20.78
N LEU A 122 -7.00 -5.79 -20.73
CA LEU A 122 -5.80 -4.98 -21.00
C LEU A 122 -5.71 -4.57 -22.46
N LEU A 123 -6.03 -5.48 -23.39
CA LEU A 123 -6.00 -5.19 -24.83
C LEU A 123 -7.06 -4.12 -25.19
N ASN A 124 -8.24 -4.17 -24.58
CA ASN A 124 -9.34 -3.20 -24.75
C ASN A 124 -8.99 -1.80 -24.26
N MET A 125 -7.99 -1.63 -23.40
CA MET A 125 -7.48 -0.30 -23.07
C MET A 125 -6.83 0.34 -24.30
N PHE A 126 -6.11 -0.43 -25.12
CA PHE A 126 -5.39 0.05 -26.29
C PHE A 126 -6.25 0.13 -27.57
N PHE A 127 -7.48 -0.39 -27.53
CA PHE A 127 -8.42 -0.29 -28.65
C PHE A 127 -9.30 0.97 -28.60
N ILE A 128 -9.93 1.27 -29.74
CA ILE A 128 -10.92 2.35 -29.88
C ILE A 128 -12.12 2.12 -28.95
N PRO A 129 -12.60 3.15 -28.21
CA PRO A 129 -12.21 4.58 -28.22
C PRO A 129 -11.13 4.97 -27.19
N ASN A 130 -10.68 4.05 -26.35
CA ASN A 130 -9.84 4.33 -25.17
C ASN A 130 -8.41 4.79 -25.50
N TYR A 131 -7.90 4.48 -26.70
CA TYR A 131 -6.54 4.83 -27.09
C TYR A 131 -6.23 6.34 -27.02
N TYR A 132 -7.21 7.22 -27.32
CA TYR A 132 -7.03 8.67 -27.20
C TYR A 132 -6.79 9.09 -25.75
N MET A 133 -7.50 8.47 -24.80
CA MET A 133 -7.32 8.72 -23.37
C MET A 133 -5.94 8.25 -22.91
N ILE A 134 -5.46 7.10 -23.40
CA ILE A 134 -4.11 6.62 -23.12
C ILE A 134 -3.05 7.59 -23.64
N TYR A 135 -3.17 8.06 -24.89
CA TYR A 135 -2.23 9.04 -25.44
C TYR A 135 -2.22 10.34 -24.62
N PHE A 136 -3.38 10.81 -24.16
CA PHE A 136 -3.47 11.97 -23.29
C PHE A 136 -2.74 11.76 -21.96
N ILE A 137 -2.91 10.60 -21.31
CA ILE A 137 -2.20 10.24 -20.07
C ILE A 137 -0.68 10.20 -20.30
N ILE A 138 -0.21 9.59 -21.39
CA ILE A 138 1.21 9.53 -21.72
C ILE A 138 1.80 10.94 -21.89
N MET A 139 1.09 11.84 -22.57
CA MET A 139 1.52 13.23 -22.74
C MET A 139 1.61 13.97 -21.40
N ILE A 140 0.64 13.78 -20.50
CA ILE A 140 0.68 14.38 -19.16
C ILE A 140 1.89 13.86 -18.38
N LEU A 141 2.11 12.54 -18.35
CA LEU A 141 3.24 11.95 -17.64
C LEU A 141 4.58 12.44 -18.20
N PHE A 142 4.69 12.58 -19.53
CA PHE A 142 5.87 13.13 -20.18
C PHE A 142 6.12 14.60 -19.80
N PHE A 143 5.08 15.43 -19.82
CA PHE A 143 5.16 16.82 -19.39
C PHE A 143 5.58 16.94 -17.91
N MET A 144 5.01 16.11 -17.05
CA MET A 144 5.38 16.05 -15.63
C MET A 144 6.86 15.69 -15.44
N LEU A 145 7.39 14.73 -16.21
CA LEU A 145 8.82 14.39 -16.16
C LEU A 145 9.72 15.57 -16.53
N ILE A 146 9.37 16.33 -17.58
CA ILE A 146 10.13 17.53 -17.97
C ILE A 146 10.13 18.57 -16.85
N LEU A 147 8.96 18.84 -16.25
CA LEU A 147 8.84 19.76 -15.13
C LEU A 147 9.68 19.32 -13.92
N ILE A 148 9.66 18.03 -13.59
CA ILE A 148 10.46 17.48 -12.49
C ILE A 148 11.96 17.67 -12.76
N ILE A 149 12.43 17.38 -13.97
CA ILE A 149 13.84 17.58 -14.36
C ILE A 149 14.22 19.06 -14.26
N TRP A 150 13.32 19.96 -14.67
CA TRP A 150 13.55 21.40 -14.56
C TRP A 150 13.63 21.86 -13.09
N MET A 151 12.75 21.36 -12.22
CA MET A 151 12.77 21.64 -10.78
C MET A 151 14.05 21.12 -10.12
N LEU A 152 14.53 19.94 -10.49
CA LEU A 152 15.76 19.35 -9.94
C LEU A 152 17.01 20.17 -10.25
N LYS A 153 17.08 20.89 -11.38
CA LYS A 153 18.25 21.72 -11.74
C LYS A 153 18.47 22.89 -10.77
N ASN A 154 17.47 23.29 -9.99
CA ASN A 154 17.54 24.46 -9.11
C ASN A 154 18.07 24.17 -7.70
N ASN A 155 18.28 22.91 -7.30
CA ASN A 155 18.74 22.56 -5.95
C ASN A 155 20.23 22.17 -5.92
N LYS A 156 21.13 23.17 -5.87
CA LYS A 156 22.59 22.97 -5.71
C LYS A 156 23.03 22.96 -4.23
N GLY A 157 22.40 22.13 -3.41
CA GLY A 157 22.81 21.94 -2.02
C GLY A 157 22.74 20.46 -1.62
N PRO A 158 23.75 19.91 -0.92
CA PRO A 158 23.65 18.56 -0.39
C PRO A 158 22.51 18.49 0.65
N ILE A 159 21.70 17.44 0.60
CA ILE A 159 20.63 17.14 1.59
C ILE A 159 21.19 17.08 3.02
N ARG A 160 22.49 16.83 3.19
CA ARG A 160 23.19 16.90 4.47
C ARG A 160 24.10 18.12 4.50
N GLN A 161 23.89 19.02 5.46
CA GLN A 161 24.91 20.01 5.80
C GLN A 161 26.19 19.26 6.21
N LYS A 162 27.31 19.57 5.55
CA LYS A 162 28.62 19.24 6.09
C LYS A 162 28.78 20.12 7.33
N ASN A 163 28.70 19.51 8.51
CA ASN A 163 29.06 20.16 9.76
C ASN A 163 30.45 20.79 9.58
N LYS A 164 30.54 22.11 9.71
CA LYS A 164 31.79 22.80 10.05
C LYS A 164 31.91 22.82 11.56
#